data_AF-A0A285V1X7-F1
#
_entry.id   AF-A0A285V1X7-F1
#
_cell.length_a   1.000
_cell.length_b   1.000
_cell.length_c   1.000
_cell.angle_alpha   90.00
_cell.angle_beta   90.00
_cell.angle_gamma   90.00
#
_symmetry.space_group_name_H-M   'P 1'
#
loop_
_entity.id
_entity.type
_entity.pdbx_description
1 polymer ?
#
loop_
_entity_poly.entity_id
_entity_poly.type
_entity_poly.pdbx_seq_one_letter_code
_entity_poly.pdbx_strand_id
1 'polypeptide(L)' 'MGGTYFDDEQEIGPQGLALLRNVLSELFRDQSGASNADEQLGLAKELVALFKSGFRSEEELKAMAKSSSYLNHHNS' A
#
# COMPACT_ATOMS: atom_id res chain seq x y z
N MET A 1 9.58 -4.05 -34.09
CA MET A 1 10.88 -3.82 -33.43
C MET A 1 10.77 -2.47 -32.73
N GLY A 2 10.90 -2.28 -31.43
CA GLY A 2 11.16 -3.13 -30.27
C GLY A 2 11.10 -2.21 -29.03
N GLY A 3 10.46 -2.68 -27.97
CA GLY A 3 10.65 -2.29 -26.57
C GLY A 3 10.67 -0.80 -26.19
N THR A 4 9.52 -0.27 -25.77
CA THR A 4 9.48 0.62 -24.58
C THR A 4 9.31 -0.28 -23.35
N TYR A 5 10.31 -1.12 -23.09
CA TYR A 5 10.24 -2.21 -22.11
C TYR A 5 10.61 -1.77 -20.68
N PHE A 6 11.03 -0.51 -20.50
CA PHE A 6 11.29 0.08 -19.21
C PHE A 6 10.98 1.58 -19.30
N ASP A 7 9.75 1.96 -18.99
CA ASP A 7 9.50 3.30 -18.45
C ASP A 7 10.00 3.23 -17.01
N ASP A 8 11.32 3.34 -16.90
CA ASP A 8 12.05 3.52 -15.65
C ASP A 8 11.42 4.71 -14.93
N GLU A 9 10.93 4.46 -13.71
CA GLU A 9 10.10 5.36 -12.91
C GLU A 9 8.62 5.42 -13.31
N GLN A 10 7.86 4.34 -13.11
CA GLN A 10 6.40 4.47 -12.89
C GLN A 10 6.18 5.41 -11.70
N GLU A 11 6.15 6.70 -11.98
CA GLU A 11 5.73 7.74 -11.07
C GLU A 11 4.31 7.41 -10.68
N ILE A 12 4.07 7.31 -9.38
CA ILE A 12 2.71 7.15 -8.88
C ILE A 12 2.01 8.47 -9.21
N GLY A 13 1.20 8.44 -10.26
CA GLY A 13 0.42 9.60 -10.67
C GLY A 13 -0.45 10.12 -9.51
N PRO A 14 -0.92 11.37 -9.59
CA PRO A 14 -1.72 11.98 -8.52
C PRO A 14 -2.96 11.17 -8.15
N GLN A 15 -3.54 10.45 -9.11
CA GLN A 15 -4.66 9.52 -8.90
C GLN A 15 -4.25 8.29 -8.09
N GLY A 16 -3.06 7.72 -8.35
CA GLY A 16 -2.51 6.62 -7.57
C GLY A 16 -2.15 7.03 -6.15
N LEU A 17 -1.58 8.23 -5.96
CA LEU A 17 -1.30 8.76 -4.62
C LEU A 17 -2.59 9.02 -3.83
N ALA A 18 -3.63 9.54 -4.48
CA ALA A 18 -4.94 9.74 -3.85
C ALA A 18 -5.55 8.40 -3.40
N LEU A 19 -5.47 7.37 -4.24
CA LEU A 19 -5.90 6.00 -3.93
C LEU A 19 -5.15 5.46 -2.70
N LEU A 20 -3.82 5.52 -2.72
CA LEU A 20 -2.97 5.02 -1.64
C LEU A 20 -3.26 5.75 -0.33
N ARG A 21 -3.42 7.07 -0.36
CA ARG A 21 -3.82 7.87 0.81
C ARG A 21 -5.19 7.44 1.35
N ASN A 22 -6.16 7.16 0.48
CA ASN A 22 -7.51 6.75 0.91
C ASN A 22 -7.47 5.40 1.62
N VAL A 23 -6.86 4.40 0.96
CA VAL A 23 -6.68 3.05 1.51
C VAL A 23 -5.93 3.09 2.85
N LEU A 24 -4.83 3.85 2.91
CA LEU A 24 -4.04 4.03 4.12
C LEU A 24 -4.88 4.64 5.27
N SER A 25 -5.66 5.68 4.98
CA SER A 25 -6.52 6.34 5.97
C SER A 25 -7.61 5.42 6.50
N GLU A 26 -8.19 4.57 5.64
CA GLU A 26 -9.18 3.58 6.05
C GLU A 26 -8.57 2.47 6.90
N LEU A 27 -7.39 1.96 6.54
CA LEU A 27 -6.70 0.92 7.30
C LEU A 27 -6.29 1.42 8.70
N PHE A 28 -5.90 2.69 8.85
CA PHE A 28 -5.59 3.26 10.16
C PHE A 28 -6.84 3.56 10.99
N ARG A 29 -7.94 3.93 10.36
CA ARG A 29 -9.20 4.15 11.07
C ARG A 29 -9.76 2.84 11.65
N ASP A 30 -9.50 1.71 10.98
CA ASP A 30 -9.83 0.36 11.46
C ASP A 30 -8.90 -0.07 12.62
N GLN A 31 -7.64 0.37 12.62
CA GLN A 31 -6.64 0.09 13.66
C GLN A 31 -6.74 1.03 14.88
N SER A 32 -7.95 1.22 15.42
CA SER A 32 -8.26 2.18 16.51
C SER A 32 -7.52 1.95 17.86
N GLY A 33 -6.46 1.15 17.92
CA GLY A 33 -5.62 0.93 19.08
C GLY A 33 -4.14 0.94 18.74
N ALA A 34 -3.46 2.03 19.11
CA ALA A 34 -2.00 2.10 19.33
C ALA A 34 -1.06 1.68 18.18
N SER A 35 -1.42 1.88 16.91
CA SER A 35 -0.44 1.70 15.82
C SER A 35 0.65 2.77 15.92
N ASN A 36 1.88 2.34 16.18
CA ASN A 36 3.03 3.23 16.26
C ASN A 36 3.32 3.86 14.90
N ALA A 37 3.89 5.07 14.88
CA ALA A 37 4.26 5.76 13.65
C ALA A 37 5.14 4.92 12.71
N ASP A 38 5.91 3.98 13.28
CA ASP A 38 6.73 3.03 12.52
C ASP A 38 5.89 1.99 11.77
N GLU A 39 4.85 1.45 12.39
CA GLU A 39 3.89 0.54 11.76
C GLU A 39 3.10 1.26 10.65
N GLN A 40 2.76 2.53 10.90
CA GLN A 40 2.11 3.36 9.88
C GLN A 40 3.01 3.60 8.66
N LEU A 41 4.29 3.87 8.91
CA LEU A 41 5.28 4.04 7.86
C LEU A 41 5.54 2.72 7.09
N GLY A 42 5.54 1.58 7.79
CA GLY A 42 5.64 0.24 7.19
C GLY A 42 4.50 -0.05 6.21
N LEU A 43 3.25 0.16 6.66
CA LEU A 43 2.04 0.03 5.84
C LEU A 43 2.05 0.96 4.62
N ALA A 44 2.49 2.21 4.80
CA ALA A 44 2.60 3.16 3.68
C ALA A 44 3.60 2.69 2.62
N LYS A 45 4.76 2.17 3.04
CA LYS A 45 5.79 1.63 2.13
C LYS A 45 5.29 0.39 1.39
N GLU A 46 4.56 -0.49 2.07
CA GLU A 46 3.96 -1.67 1.44
C GLU A 46 2.90 -1.31 0.40
N LEU A 47 1.99 -0.38 0.72
CA LEU A 47 0.97 0.05 -0.24
C LEU A 47 1.62 0.63 -1.51
N VAL A 48 2.69 1.41 -1.36
CA VAL A 48 3.50 1.91 -2.48
C VAL A 48 4.13 0.75 -3.27
N ALA A 49 4.70 -0.25 -2.58
CA ALA A 49 5.30 -1.41 -3.24
C ALA A 49 4.26 -2.26 -4.00
N LEU A 50 3.08 -2.49 -3.41
CA LEU A 50 1.96 -3.18 -4.05
C LEU A 50 1.49 -2.41 -5.29
N PHE A 51 1.33 -1.09 -5.17
CA PHE A 51 0.94 -0.26 -6.31
C PHE A 51 1.95 -0.32 -7.45
N LYS A 52 3.25 -0.24 -7.14
CA LYS A 52 4.33 -0.41 -8.11
C LYS A 52 4.41 -1.83 -8.68
N SER A 53 3.94 -2.83 -7.94
CA SER A 53 3.82 -4.22 -8.39
C SER A 53 2.62 -4.45 -9.32
N GLY A 54 1.75 -3.46 -9.49
CA GLY A 54 0.62 -3.53 -10.43
C GLY A 54 -0.77 -3.59 -9.78
N PHE A 55 -0.88 -3.56 -8.46
CA PHE A 55 -2.17 -3.52 -7.76
C PHE A 55 -2.77 -2.11 -7.85
N ARG A 56 -3.90 -1.96 -8.56
CA ARG A 56 -4.52 -0.65 -8.84
C ARG A 56 -5.90 -0.44 -8.21
N SER A 57 -6.42 -1.42 -7.48
CA SER A 57 -7.75 -1.36 -6.87
C SER A 57 -7.65 -1.27 -5.35
N GLU A 58 -8.58 -0.52 -4.74
CA GLU A 58 -8.63 -0.36 -3.27
C GLU A 58 -8.82 -1.71 -2.56
N GLU A 59 -9.71 -2.56 -3.09
CA GLU A 59 -10.00 -3.87 -2.52
C GLU A 59 -8.78 -4.79 -2.53
N GLU A 60 -8.03 -4.80 -3.64
CA GLU A 60 -6.80 -5.59 -3.78
C GLU A 60 -5.71 -5.08 -2.84
N LEU A 61 -5.49 -3.76 -2.80
CA LEU A 61 -4.52 -3.15 -1.90
C LEU A 61 -4.86 -3.42 -0.43
N LYS A 62 -6.14 -3.35 -0.06
CA LYS A 62 -6.61 -3.68 1.30
C LYS A 62 -6.43 -5.17 1.62
N ALA A 63 -6.82 -6.07 0.72
CA ALA A 63 -6.69 -7.50 0.92
C ALA A 63 -5.22 -7.93 1.07
N MET A 64 -4.34 -7.39 0.22
CA MET A 64 -2.91 -7.67 0.26
C MET A 64 -2.24 -7.03 1.47
N ALA A 65 -2.58 -5.79 1.85
CA ALA A 65 -2.06 -5.16 3.06
C ALA A 65 -2.55 -5.83 4.36
N LYS A 66 -3.76 -6.43 4.35
CA LYS A 66 -4.25 -7.25 5.47
C LYS A 66 -3.58 -8.63 5.54
N SER A 67 -3.21 -9.20 4.40
CA SER A 67 -2.55 -10.52 4.32
C SER A 67 -1.03 -10.45 4.47
N SER A 68 -0.40 -9.33 4.14
CA SER A 68 1.03 -9.08 4.31
C SER A 68 1.30 -8.74 5.78
N SER A 69 2.38 -9.26 6.31
CA SER A 69 2.59 -9.61 7.72
C SER A 69 2.57 -8.49 8.79
N TYR A 70 2.13 -7.27 8.50
CA TYR A 70 2.08 -6.17 9.49
C TYR A 70 0.89 -6.26 10.45
N LEU A 71 -0.26 -6.80 10.02
CA LEU A 71 -1.41 -7.02 10.90
C LEU A 71 -1.35 -8.34 11.69
N ASN A 72 -0.50 -9.28 11.28
CA ASN A 72 -0.40 -10.59 11.91
C ASN A 72 0.68 -10.67 13.01
N HIS A 73 1.47 -9.61 13.21
CA HIS A 73 2.47 -9.53 14.29
C HIS A 73 1.87 -9.09 15.64
N HIS A 74 0.55 -8.98 15.77
CA HIS A 74 -0.10 -8.72 17.06
C HIS A 74 -0.57 -9.99 17.78
N ASN A 75 -0.16 -11.18 17.32
CA ASN A 75 -0.68 -12.45 17.87
C ASN A 75 0.39 -13.55 18.03
N SER A 76 1.58 -13.22 18.51
CA SER A 76 2.54 -14.20 19.04
C SER A 76 3.21 -13.69 20.31
#